data_AF-A0A4Q5SPZ6-F1
#
_entry.id   AF-A0A4Q5SPZ6-F1
#
_cell.length_a   1.000
_cell.length_b   1.000
_cell.length_c   1.000
_cell.angle_alpha   90.00
_cell.angle_beta   90.00
_cell.angle_gamma   90.00
#
_symmetry.space_group_name_H-M   'P 1'
#
loop_
_entity.id
_entity.type
_entity.pdbx_description
1 polymer ?
#
loop_
_entity_poly.entity_id
_entity_poly.type
_entity_poly.pdbx_seq_one_letter_code
_entity_poly.pdbx_strand_id
1 'polypeptide(L)'
;MRHPILLALPLALCACSATGDSYPSLLPRPIESRDEGEVVRPDPVATPDATLDSRVTEQVAAAEKIATRFRSLAMETESKVAVARGVPAGSDSWIAAQVALADLNRARGEMVEIVTRLEETAAERLRAGTAPYPALDSALASLSRTAAEQAEKVRALEDALSS
;
A
#
# COMPACT_ATOMS: atom_id res chain seq x y z
N MET A 1 -1.47 13.81 -92.33
CA MET A 1 -2.06 14.74 -91.34
C MET A 1 -1.82 14.12 -89.96
N ARG A 2 -0.60 14.15 -89.41
CA ARG A 2 -0.13 15.13 -88.41
C ARG A 2 -1.25 15.56 -87.44
N HIS A 3 -1.55 14.72 -86.45
CA HIS A 3 -2.35 15.08 -85.28
C HIS A 3 -1.41 15.43 -84.13
N PRO A 4 -1.05 16.72 -83.94
CA PRO A 4 -0.17 17.21 -82.87
C PRO A 4 -0.81 17.14 -81.47
N ILE A 5 -1.94 16.44 -81.32
CA ILE A 5 -2.79 16.46 -80.13
C ILE A 5 -2.21 15.60 -78.99
N LEU A 6 -1.40 14.57 -79.29
CA LEU A 6 -0.85 13.70 -78.25
C LEU A 6 0.27 14.35 -77.40
N LEU A 7 0.87 15.46 -77.84
CA LEU A 7 1.96 16.10 -77.10
C LEU A 7 1.48 17.17 -76.09
N ALA A 8 0.18 17.49 -76.07
CA ALA A 8 -0.38 18.50 -75.17
C ALA A 8 -0.83 17.94 -73.80
N LEU A 9 -0.95 16.61 -73.68
CA LEU A 9 -1.44 15.96 -72.46
C LEU A 9 -0.48 16.06 -71.24
N PRO A 10 0.86 15.97 -71.35
CA PRO A 10 1.73 16.09 -70.18
C PRO A 10 1.87 17.54 -69.67
N LEU A 11 1.65 18.56 -70.51
CA LEU A 11 1.73 19.97 -70.09
C LEU A 11 0.52 20.40 -69.24
N ALA A 12 -0.64 19.76 -69.42
CA ALA A 12 -1.85 20.07 -68.65
C ALA A 12 -1.80 19.56 -67.20
N LEU A 13 -0.89 18.63 -66.87
CA LEU A 13 -0.73 18.06 -65.52
C LEU A 13 0.11 18.95 -64.58
N CYS A 14 0.87 19.92 -65.10
CA CYS A 14 1.66 20.85 -64.28
C CYS A 14 0.83 22.03 -63.73
N ALA A 15 -0.46 22.14 -64.07
CA ALA A 15 -1.30 23.24 -63.62
C ALA A 15 -1.80 23.12 -62.15
N CYS A 16 -1.57 21.99 -61.47
CA CYS A 16 -1.98 21.78 -60.08
C CYS A 16 -0.93 22.18 -59.01
N SER A 17 0.29 22.54 -59.40
CA SER A 17 1.24 23.17 -58.46
C SER A 17 1.07 24.68 -58.53
N ALA A 18 0.14 25.22 -57.73
CA ALA A 18 0.04 26.66 -57.57
C ALA A 18 1.38 27.18 -57.01
N THR A 19 2.15 27.93 -57.81
CA THR A 19 3.31 28.74 -57.37
C THR A 19 2.85 29.99 -56.62
N GLY A 20 1.87 29.83 -55.74
CA GLY A 20 1.42 30.90 -54.87
C GLY A 20 2.36 30.99 -53.68
N ASP A 21 2.86 32.19 -53.38
CA ASP A 21 3.57 32.54 -52.13
C ASP A 21 2.66 32.42 -50.88
N SER A 22 1.60 31.60 -50.95
CA SER A 22 0.57 31.39 -49.95
C SER A 22 0.69 30.00 -49.30
N TYR A 23 1.91 29.47 -49.20
CA TYR A 23 2.15 28.35 -48.28
C TYR A 23 2.12 28.89 -46.85
N PRO A 24 1.44 28.21 -45.91
CA PRO A 24 1.50 28.58 -44.51
C PRO A 24 2.95 28.47 -44.01
N SER A 25 3.35 29.41 -43.15
CA SER A 25 4.68 29.40 -42.56
C SER A 25 4.96 28.07 -41.87
N LEU A 26 6.12 27.47 -42.15
CA LEU A 26 6.67 26.33 -41.42
C LEU A 26 7.42 26.75 -40.16
N LEU A 27 7.45 28.05 -39.85
CA LEU A 27 7.98 28.48 -38.56
C LEU A 27 7.12 27.87 -37.45
N PRO A 28 7.75 27.44 -36.34
CA PRO A 28 7.03 26.94 -35.18
C PRO A 28 5.92 27.90 -34.78
N ARG A 29 4.71 27.38 -34.59
CA ARG A 29 3.58 28.20 -34.18
C ARG A 29 3.78 28.63 -32.71
N PRO A 30 3.35 29.82 -32.28
CA PRO A 30 3.52 30.26 -30.89
C PRO A 30 2.93 29.30 -29.83
N ILE A 31 1.95 28.48 -30.19
CA ILE A 31 1.37 27.43 -29.32
C ILE A 31 2.32 26.25 -29.11
N GLU A 32 3.18 25.95 -30.08
CA GLU A 32 4.11 24.82 -30.05
C GLU A 32 5.37 25.12 -29.20
N SER A 33 5.57 26.38 -28.81
CA SER A 33 6.62 26.81 -27.86
C SER A 33 6.09 27.02 -26.44
N ARG A 34 4.82 26.68 -26.18
CA ARG A 34 4.29 26.74 -24.82
C ARG A 34 4.82 25.57 -24.01
N ASP A 35 5.15 25.85 -22.76
CA ASP A 35 5.43 24.82 -21.79
C ASP A 35 4.13 24.03 -21.53
N GLU A 36 4.08 22.79 -22.01
CA GLU A 36 3.00 21.83 -21.75
C GLU A 36 3.27 21.00 -20.48
N GLY A 37 4.22 21.41 -19.64
CA GLY A 37 4.47 20.78 -18.36
C GLY A 37 3.17 20.64 -17.55
N GLU A 38 2.91 19.43 -17.05
CA GLU A 38 1.79 19.16 -16.16
C GLU A 38 1.87 20.14 -14.98
N VAL A 39 0.78 20.86 -14.72
CA VAL A 39 0.71 21.80 -13.61
C VAL A 39 0.80 20.98 -12.32
N VAL A 40 1.93 21.06 -11.62
CA VAL A 40 2.11 20.39 -10.32
C VAL A 40 1.12 20.99 -9.33
N ARG A 41 0.04 20.27 -9.06
CA ARG A 41 -0.92 20.62 -8.03
C ARG A 41 -0.38 20.15 -6.68
N PRO A 42 -0.36 21.00 -5.64
CA PRO A 42 0.02 20.54 -4.31
C PRO A 42 -0.95 19.45 -3.84
N ASP A 43 -0.42 18.45 -3.16
CA ASP A 43 -1.24 17.41 -2.56
C ASP A 43 -2.23 18.03 -1.57
N PRO A 44 -3.50 17.58 -1.57
CA PRO A 44 -4.48 18.08 -0.62
C PRO A 44 -4.02 17.72 0.80
N VAL A 45 -3.94 18.73 1.66
CA VAL A 45 -3.62 18.55 3.08
C VAL A 45 -4.90 18.19 3.84
N ALA A 46 -4.86 17.13 4.65
CA ALA A 46 -5.99 16.78 5.49
C ALA A 46 -6.32 17.90 6.49
N THR A 47 -7.60 18.22 6.59
CA THR A 47 -8.12 19.07 7.68
C THR A 47 -7.99 18.31 9.01
N PRO A 48 -7.55 18.97 10.10
CA PRO A 48 -7.49 18.35 11.42
C PRO A 48 -8.85 17.77 11.84
N ASP A 49 -8.84 16.56 12.39
CA ASP A 49 -10.03 15.86 12.86
C ASP A 49 -9.79 15.28 14.27
N ALA A 50 -10.20 16.05 15.28
CA ALA A 50 -10.03 15.67 16.68
C ALA A 50 -10.75 14.35 17.06
N THR A 51 -11.82 13.99 16.35
CA THR A 51 -12.54 12.74 16.61
C THR A 51 -11.73 11.56 16.10
N LEU A 52 -11.17 11.68 14.88
CA LEU A 52 -10.28 10.67 14.34
C LEU A 52 -9.00 10.54 15.18
N ASP A 53 -8.42 11.66 15.61
CA ASP A 53 -7.24 11.66 16.47
C ASP A 53 -7.48 10.93 17.80
N SER A 54 -8.62 11.17 18.45
CA SER A 54 -9.00 10.45 19.68
C SER A 54 -9.12 8.96 19.43
N ARG A 55 -9.82 8.56 18.36
CA ARG A 55 -10.00 7.16 17.99
C ARG A 55 -8.67 6.46 17.72
N VAL A 56 -7.77 7.08 16.95
CA VAL A 56 -6.44 6.54 16.66
C VAL A 56 -5.65 6.38 17.97
N THR A 57 -5.68 7.38 18.84
CA THR A 57 -4.99 7.35 20.14
C THR A 57 -5.50 6.20 21.03
N GLU A 58 -6.82 5.99 21.09
CA GLU A 58 -7.44 4.89 21.84
C GLU A 58 -7.02 3.51 21.30
N GLN A 59 -6.99 3.34 19.97
CA GLN A 59 -6.56 2.10 19.34
C GLN A 59 -5.07 1.82 19.60
N VAL A 60 -4.21 2.84 19.52
CA VAL A 60 -2.78 2.72 19.82
C VAL A 60 -2.58 2.32 21.29
N ALA A 61 -3.26 2.97 22.23
CA ALA A 61 -3.17 2.62 23.64
C ALA A 61 -3.66 1.18 23.94
N ALA A 62 -4.70 0.72 23.24
CA ALA A 62 -5.16 -0.67 23.33
C ALA A 62 -4.11 -1.65 22.77
N ALA A 63 -3.52 -1.33 21.62
CA ALA A 63 -2.47 -2.14 21.00
C ALA A 63 -1.21 -2.24 21.87
N GLU A 64 -0.81 -1.16 22.55
CA GLU A 64 0.31 -1.17 23.50
C GLU A 64 0.09 -2.11 24.69
N LYS A 65 -1.15 -2.15 25.21
CA LYS A 65 -1.53 -3.10 26.28
C LYS A 65 -1.45 -4.54 25.78
N ILE A 66 -1.98 -4.81 24.57
CA ILE A 66 -1.89 -6.13 23.94
C ILE A 66 -0.44 -6.52 23.69
N ALA A 67 0.39 -5.63 23.17
CA ALA A 67 1.81 -5.88 22.94
C ALA A 67 2.56 -6.19 24.25
N THR A 68 2.23 -5.49 25.33
CA THR A 68 2.80 -5.75 26.66
C THR A 68 2.39 -7.14 27.17
N ARG A 69 1.11 -7.49 27.06
CA ARG A 69 0.63 -8.83 27.42
C ARG A 69 1.26 -9.92 26.55
N PHE A 70 1.37 -9.67 25.25
CA PHE A 70 2.03 -10.59 24.30
C PHE A 70 3.47 -10.87 24.71
N ARG A 71 4.27 -9.85 25.08
CA ARG A 71 5.64 -10.05 25.54
C ARG A 71 5.70 -10.94 26.78
N SER A 72 4.80 -10.74 27.75
CA SER A 72 4.71 -11.58 28.94
C SER A 72 4.39 -13.04 28.58
N LEU A 73 3.37 -13.24 27.74
CA LEU A 73 2.97 -14.58 27.27
C LEU A 73 4.07 -15.24 26.46
N ALA A 74 4.83 -14.48 25.68
CA ALA A 74 5.94 -15.01 24.87
C ALA A 74 7.04 -15.59 25.76
N MET A 75 7.43 -14.87 26.83
CA MET A 75 8.40 -15.36 27.80
C MET A 75 7.93 -16.64 28.52
N GLU A 76 6.65 -16.70 28.88
CA GLU A 76 6.07 -17.91 29.47
C GLU A 76 6.09 -19.07 28.47
N THR A 77 5.64 -18.82 27.24
CA THR A 77 5.58 -19.82 26.17
C THR A 77 6.97 -20.35 25.83
N GLU A 78 7.98 -19.49 25.76
CA GLU A 78 9.39 -19.88 25.60
C GLU A 78 9.83 -20.89 26.66
N SER A 79 9.51 -20.63 27.93
CA SER A 79 9.84 -21.53 29.03
C SER A 79 9.14 -22.88 28.88
N LYS A 80 7.84 -22.89 28.52
CA LYS A 80 7.09 -24.14 28.32
C LYS A 80 7.61 -24.93 27.13
N VAL A 81 7.88 -24.28 26.00
CA VAL A 81 8.46 -24.91 24.81
C VAL A 81 9.84 -25.50 25.10
N ALA A 82 10.68 -24.80 25.88
CA ALA A 82 11.99 -25.32 26.28
C ALA A 82 11.88 -26.62 27.11
N VAL A 83 10.92 -26.69 28.04
CA VAL A 83 10.66 -27.90 28.84
C VAL A 83 10.04 -29.01 27.99
N ALA A 84 9.23 -28.66 27.00
CA ALA A 84 8.56 -29.60 26.11
C ALA A 84 9.45 -30.12 24.97
N ARG A 85 10.69 -29.65 24.85
CA ARG A 85 11.57 -30.08 23.76
C ARG A 85 11.99 -31.55 23.93
N GLY A 86 11.83 -32.33 22.88
CA GLY A 86 12.22 -33.74 22.85
C GLY A 86 11.36 -34.69 23.68
N VAL A 87 10.28 -34.20 24.31
CA VAL A 87 9.28 -35.09 24.93
C VAL A 87 8.25 -35.56 23.90
N PRO A 88 7.65 -36.74 24.08
CA PRO A 88 6.61 -37.22 23.18
C PRO A 88 5.42 -36.24 23.08
N ALA A 89 4.86 -36.09 21.88
CA ALA A 89 3.62 -35.35 21.68
C ALA A 89 2.51 -35.96 22.55
N GLY A 90 1.66 -35.11 23.15
CA GLY A 90 0.61 -35.53 24.06
C GLY A 90 1.04 -35.75 25.51
N SER A 91 2.34 -35.62 25.83
CA SER A 91 2.79 -35.53 27.22
C SER A 91 2.31 -34.24 27.91
N ASP A 92 2.24 -34.22 29.24
CA ASP A 92 1.76 -33.07 30.00
C ASP A 92 2.55 -31.78 29.69
N SER A 93 3.88 -31.87 29.54
CA SER A 93 4.72 -30.72 29.17
C SER A 93 4.45 -30.24 27.75
N TRP A 94 4.21 -31.16 26.81
CA TRP A 94 3.81 -30.80 25.44
C TRP A 94 2.45 -30.11 25.41
N ILE A 95 1.45 -30.63 26.14
CA ILE A 95 0.12 -30.02 26.24
C ILE A 95 0.22 -28.62 26.88
N ALA A 96 1.02 -28.47 27.93
CA ALA A 96 1.24 -27.17 28.57
C ALA A 96 1.85 -26.14 27.60
N ALA A 97 2.79 -26.54 26.74
CA ALA A 97 3.36 -25.67 25.72
C ALA A 97 2.33 -25.29 24.64
N GLN A 98 1.48 -26.23 24.21
CA GLN A 98 0.38 -25.95 23.27
C GLN A 98 -0.63 -24.96 23.84
N VAL A 99 -1.00 -25.08 25.12
CA VAL A 99 -1.91 -24.14 25.79
C VAL A 99 -1.28 -22.74 25.84
N ALA A 100 -0.01 -22.63 26.22
CA ALA A 100 0.70 -21.35 26.23
C ALA A 100 0.78 -20.70 24.84
N LEU A 101 1.07 -21.51 23.80
CA LEU A 101 1.03 -21.06 22.40
C LEU A 101 -0.36 -20.57 21.97
N ALA A 102 -1.43 -21.24 22.41
CA ALA A 102 -2.80 -20.82 22.10
C ALA A 102 -3.13 -19.46 22.75
N ASP A 103 -2.71 -19.23 23.99
CA ASP A 103 -2.88 -17.96 24.68
C ASP A 103 -2.07 -16.83 24.01
N LEU A 104 -0.84 -17.13 23.59
CA LEU A 104 0.00 -16.21 22.82
C LEU A 104 -0.65 -15.85 21.47
N ASN A 105 -1.18 -16.85 20.76
CA ASN A 105 -1.90 -16.65 19.50
C ASN A 105 -3.18 -15.82 19.68
N ARG A 106 -3.90 -15.98 20.79
CA ARG A 106 -5.07 -15.13 21.11
C ARG A 106 -4.66 -13.66 21.23
N ALA A 107 -3.58 -13.37 21.96
CA ALA A 107 -3.09 -12.00 22.09
C ALA A 107 -2.63 -11.41 20.73
N ARG A 108 -2.02 -12.22 19.86
CA ARG A 108 -1.70 -11.82 18.48
C ARG A 108 -2.96 -11.52 17.66
N GLY A 109 -4.00 -12.34 17.79
CA GLY A 109 -5.29 -12.13 17.13
C GLY A 109 -5.90 -10.78 17.49
N GLU A 110 -5.92 -10.42 18.78
CA GLU A 110 -6.41 -9.12 19.24
C GLU A 110 -5.62 -7.93 18.65
N MET A 111 -4.30 -8.08 18.44
CA MET A 111 -3.50 -7.06 17.75
C MET A 111 -3.93 -6.90 16.29
N VAL A 112 -4.12 -8.01 15.58
CA VAL A 112 -4.57 -8.01 14.18
C VAL A 112 -5.96 -7.38 14.04
N GLU A 113 -6.87 -7.60 14.99
CA GLU A 113 -8.18 -6.94 15.00
C GLU A 113 -8.07 -5.41 15.10
N ILE A 114 -7.13 -4.88 15.88
CA ILE A 114 -6.89 -3.43 15.95
C ILE A 114 -6.36 -2.90 14.62
N VAL A 115 -5.36 -3.59 14.04
CA VAL A 115 -4.81 -3.21 12.72
C VAL A 115 -5.91 -3.17 11.68
N THR A 116 -6.73 -4.22 11.60
CA THR A 116 -7.86 -4.33 10.67
C THR A 116 -8.84 -3.15 10.83
N ARG A 117 -9.20 -2.78 12.06
CA ARG A 117 -10.11 -1.65 12.32
C ARG A 117 -9.55 -0.30 11.84
N LEU A 118 -8.24 -0.10 11.96
CA LEU A 118 -7.57 1.08 11.44
C LEU A 118 -7.52 1.06 9.90
N GLU A 119 -7.29 -0.10 9.29
CA GLU A 119 -7.30 -0.27 7.84
C GLU A 119 -8.69 0.00 7.25
N GLU A 120 -9.75 -0.50 7.90
CA GLU A 120 -11.14 -0.18 7.55
C GLU A 120 -11.41 1.32 7.60
N THR A 121 -10.88 2.01 8.61
CA THR A 121 -11.00 3.47 8.71
C THR A 121 -10.26 4.18 7.57
N ALA A 122 -9.07 3.72 7.20
CA ALA A 122 -8.33 4.25 6.05
C ALA A 122 -9.05 3.98 4.72
N ALA A 123 -9.62 2.78 4.55
CA ALA A 123 -10.38 2.40 3.37
C ALA A 123 -11.67 3.22 3.21
N GLU A 124 -12.38 3.52 4.29
CA GLU A 124 -13.54 4.42 4.27
C GLU A 124 -13.14 5.83 3.82
N ARG A 125 -12.04 6.36 4.36
CA ARG A 125 -11.51 7.67 3.98
C ARG A 125 -11.12 7.74 2.49
N LEU A 126 -10.52 6.67 1.98
CA LEU A 126 -10.19 6.53 0.56
C LEU A 126 -11.46 6.52 -0.30
N ARG A 127 -12.48 5.75 0.07
CA ARG A 127 -13.78 5.73 -0.63
C ARG A 127 -14.48 7.08 -0.62
N ALA A 128 -14.34 7.83 0.46
CA ALA A 128 -14.88 9.19 0.60
C ALA A 128 -14.08 10.25 -0.17
N GLY A 129 -12.94 9.90 -0.79
CA GLY A 129 -12.08 10.86 -1.50
C GLY A 129 -11.43 11.88 -0.59
N THR A 130 -11.27 11.57 0.70
CA THR A 130 -10.62 12.47 1.67
C THR A 130 -9.11 12.41 1.54
N ALA A 131 -8.44 13.51 1.86
CA ALA A 131 -6.98 13.57 1.85
C ALA A 131 -6.36 12.53 2.81
N PRO A 132 -5.14 12.03 2.50
CA PRO A 132 -4.37 11.15 3.39
C PRO A 132 -4.23 11.73 4.79
N TYR A 133 -4.27 10.88 5.82
CA TYR A 133 -4.29 11.33 7.21
C TYR A 133 -3.03 10.82 7.95
N PRO A 134 -1.98 11.65 8.09
CA PRO A 134 -0.66 11.18 8.53
C PRO A 134 -0.63 10.45 9.88
N ALA A 135 -1.49 10.85 10.83
CA ALA A 135 -1.56 10.19 12.13
C ALA A 135 -2.12 8.76 12.04
N LEU A 136 -3.12 8.55 11.19
CA LEU A 136 -3.69 7.22 10.92
C LEU A 136 -2.67 6.35 10.17
N ASP A 137 -2.02 6.91 9.16
CA ASP A 137 -1.02 6.19 8.36
C ASP A 137 0.19 5.77 9.20
N SER A 138 0.65 6.66 10.09
CA SER A 138 1.75 6.38 11.03
C SER A 138 1.36 5.29 12.04
N ALA A 139 0.14 5.33 12.58
CA ALA A 139 -0.37 4.31 13.49
C ALA A 139 -0.46 2.95 12.79
N LEU A 140 -1.01 2.90 11.57
CA LEU A 140 -1.06 1.69 10.76
C LEU A 140 0.31 1.09 10.50
N ALA A 141 1.27 1.90 10.04
CA ALA A 141 2.62 1.43 9.76
C ALA A 141 3.33 0.87 11.01
N SER A 142 3.14 1.53 12.16
CA SER A 142 3.72 1.10 13.43
C SER A 142 3.10 -0.22 13.91
N LEU A 143 1.77 -0.28 14.00
CA LEU A 143 1.06 -1.45 14.54
C LEU A 143 1.16 -2.67 13.62
N SER A 144 1.17 -2.48 12.30
CA SER A 144 1.38 -3.57 11.34
C SER A 144 2.78 -4.20 11.50
N ARG A 145 3.79 -3.38 11.79
CA ARG A 145 5.14 -3.88 12.09
C ARG A 145 5.14 -4.71 13.37
N THR A 146 4.52 -4.23 14.44
CA THR A 146 4.38 -4.99 15.67
C THR A 146 3.63 -6.31 15.46
N ALA A 147 2.53 -6.29 14.68
CA ALA A 147 1.79 -7.51 14.36
C ALA A 147 2.64 -8.53 13.57
N ALA A 148 3.48 -8.06 12.65
CA ALA A 148 4.42 -8.92 11.92
C ALA A 148 5.48 -9.53 12.85
N GLU A 149 6.09 -8.72 13.73
CA GLU A 149 7.04 -9.20 14.74
C GLU A 149 6.43 -10.27 15.65
N GLN A 150 5.18 -10.08 16.08
CA GLN A 150 4.44 -11.07 16.87
C GLN A 150 4.20 -12.37 16.10
N ALA A 151 3.87 -12.28 14.80
CA ALA A 151 3.67 -13.45 13.95
C ALA A 151 4.96 -14.26 13.78
N GLU A 152 6.09 -13.59 13.55
CA GLU A 152 7.41 -14.24 13.50
C GLU A 152 7.75 -14.93 14.82
N LYS A 153 7.46 -14.27 15.95
CA LYS A 153 7.73 -14.84 17.27
C LYS A 153 6.92 -16.11 17.54
N VAL A 154 5.63 -16.10 17.21
CA VAL A 154 4.77 -17.27 17.33
C VAL A 154 5.30 -18.41 16.47
N ARG A 155 5.60 -18.15 15.20
CA ARG A 155 6.11 -19.16 14.27
C ARG A 155 7.39 -19.82 14.80
N ALA A 156 8.34 -19.02 15.28
CA ALA A 156 9.58 -19.54 15.84
C ALA A 156 9.36 -20.47 17.05
N LEU A 157 8.33 -20.23 17.86
CA LEU A 157 7.99 -21.07 19.01
C LEU A 157 7.24 -22.35 18.60
N GLU A 158 6.38 -22.25 17.59
CA GLU A 158 5.72 -23.41 16.97
C GLU A 158 6.75 -24.36 16.36
N ASP A 159 7.70 -23.81 15.58
CA ASP A 159 8.80 -24.57 14.98
C ASP A 159 9.64 -25.26 16.06
N ALA A 160 10.00 -24.54 17.13
CA ALA A 160 10.81 -25.06 18.23
C ALA A 160 10.11 -26.14 19.09
N LEU A 161 8.77 -26.22 19.05
CA LEU A 161 8.01 -27.28 19.71
C LEU A 161 7.84 -28.51 18.82
N SER A 162 7.90 -28.31 17.51
CA SER A 162 7.82 -29.40 16.51
C SER A 162 9.16 -30.09 16.25
N SER A 163 10.27 -29.48 16.66
CA SER A 163 11.64 -30.01 16.57
C SER A 163 12.00 -30.93 17.73
#